data_AF-A0A2H0NEV5-F1
#
_entry.id   AF-A0A2H0NEV5-F1
#
_cell.length_a   1.000
_cell.length_b   1.000
_cell.length_c   1.000
_cell.angle_alpha   90.00
_cell.angle_beta   90.00
_cell.angle_gamma   90.00
#
_symmetry.space_group_name_H-M   'P 1'
#
loop_
_entity.id
_entity.type
_entity.pdbx_description
1 polymer ?
#
loop_
_entity_poly.entity_id
_entity_poly.type
_entity_poly.pdbx_seq_one_letter_code
_entity_poly.pdbx_strand_id
1 'polypeptide(L)'
;MTTKSGENLLYGDLSYAIRGACFDLYKQFGGSFKESIINKSLVKALESKGLKVKTQEKINIFYDDEKVGVYIPDLIIEDKILIELKVKPFLTKEDDRQFWHYLKCSEYKLGFLINFGSKQLQIKRRVYDKAREKIRVNPLLQNKNPRQSASIKAQVMLLTVLVLGGVILGASTIVGYLMLLRVRASSDITNSTKAVFAADTGIEWELYKCFKCNPSIFCDSTCTTLDSQKPSMSNGSTISSSVVYDDSGAPQSIKSTGQSSNIFRAFETKF
;
A
#
# COMPACT_ATOMS: atom_id res chain seq x y z
N MET A 1 8.17 58.45 26.73
CA MET A 1 7.89 57.11 26.18
C MET A 1 9.21 56.36 26.16
N THR A 2 9.49 55.58 27.19
CA THR A 2 10.81 54.98 27.48
C THR A 2 11.11 53.83 26.51
N THR A 3 12.18 53.98 25.74
CA THR A 3 12.76 52.97 24.86
C THR A 3 13.37 51.84 25.69
N LYS A 4 12.84 50.62 25.58
CA LYS A 4 13.49 49.43 26.16
C LYS A 4 14.80 49.15 25.43
N SER A 5 15.90 49.43 26.12
CA SER A 5 17.25 49.02 25.75
C SER A 5 17.41 47.51 25.89
N GLY A 6 17.93 46.85 24.84
CA GLY A 6 18.95 45.83 25.03
C GLY A 6 18.57 44.34 24.99
N GLU A 7 17.60 43.88 24.19
CA GLU A 7 17.67 42.49 23.73
C GLU A 7 18.66 42.41 22.55
N ASN A 8 19.83 41.82 22.79
CA ASN A 8 20.86 41.69 21.76
C ASN A 8 20.37 40.71 20.68
N LEU A 9 19.90 41.25 19.55
CA LEU A 9 19.39 40.44 18.45
C LEU A 9 20.50 39.53 17.89
N LEU A 10 20.21 38.24 17.72
CA LEU A 10 21.12 37.31 17.05
C LEU A 10 21.49 37.85 15.66
N TYR A 11 22.78 38.13 15.44
CA TYR A 11 23.28 38.78 14.22
C TYR A 11 22.56 40.10 13.92
N GLY A 12 22.41 40.97 14.93
CA GLY A 12 21.73 42.26 14.83
C GLY A 12 22.28 43.13 13.69
N ASP A 13 23.58 43.40 13.67
CA ASP A 13 24.21 44.27 12.66
C ASP A 13 23.99 43.76 11.23
N LEU A 14 24.18 42.44 11.02
CA LEU A 14 23.90 41.80 9.74
C LEU A 14 22.41 41.88 9.37
N SER A 15 21.52 41.67 10.34
CA SER A 15 20.08 41.79 10.13
C SER A 15 19.68 43.21 9.70
N TYR A 16 20.28 44.24 10.30
CA TYR A 16 20.06 45.63 9.92
C TYR A 16 20.59 45.93 8.52
N ALA A 17 21.81 45.48 8.20
CA ALA A 17 22.40 45.65 6.87
C ALA A 17 21.57 44.97 5.77
N ILE A 18 21.12 43.73 6.00
CA ILE A 18 20.26 42.98 5.07
C ILE A 18 18.94 43.72 4.84
N ARG A 19 18.26 44.13 5.92
CA ARG A 19 16.99 44.86 5.82
C ARG A 19 17.17 46.17 5.06
N GLY A 20 18.21 46.93 5.37
CA GLY A 20 18.54 48.17 4.67
C GLY A 20 18.71 47.95 3.16
N ALA A 21 19.54 46.98 2.78
CA ALA A 21 19.75 46.63 1.36
C ALA A 21 18.44 46.24 0.65
N CYS A 22 17.57 45.48 1.31
CA CYS A 22 16.28 45.08 0.74
C CYS A 22 15.35 46.29 0.54
N PHE A 23 15.30 47.23 1.50
CA PHE A 23 14.49 48.45 1.36
C PHE A 23 15.01 49.38 0.27
N ASP A 24 16.33 49.58 0.22
CA ASP A 24 16.97 50.40 -0.81
C ASP A 24 16.68 49.83 -2.21
N LEU A 25 16.79 48.50 -2.35
CA LEU A 25 16.47 47.80 -3.59
C LEU A 25 14.98 47.90 -3.94
N TYR A 26 14.09 47.69 -2.98
CA TYR A 26 12.65 47.75 -3.21
C TYR A 26 12.20 49.16 -3.67
N LYS A 27 12.78 50.22 -3.11
CA LYS A 27 12.52 51.61 -3.55
C LYS A 27 12.88 51.85 -5.01
N GLN A 28 13.94 51.21 -5.51
CA GLN A 28 14.37 51.35 -6.89
C GLN A 28 13.56 50.48 -7.86
N PHE A 29 13.19 49.25 -7.46
CA PHE A 29 12.62 48.25 -8.37
C PHE A 29 11.08 48.14 -8.31
N GLY A 30 10.43 48.61 -7.23
CA GLY A 30 8.97 48.66 -7.11
C GLY A 30 8.22 47.31 -7.17
N GLY A 31 8.94 46.18 -7.17
CA GLY A 31 8.38 44.82 -7.12
C GLY A 31 8.02 44.17 -8.46
N SER A 32 8.34 44.80 -9.60
CA SER A 32 7.88 44.35 -10.93
C SER A 32 8.86 43.45 -11.70
N PHE A 33 9.98 43.05 -11.08
CA PHE A 33 11.07 42.35 -11.77
C PHE A 33 11.08 40.85 -11.48
N LYS A 34 11.59 40.06 -12.42
CA LYS A 34 11.79 38.62 -12.23
C LYS A 34 12.69 38.34 -11.03
N GLU A 35 12.42 37.25 -10.32
CA GLU A 35 13.15 36.83 -9.13
C GLU A 35 14.66 36.73 -9.35
N SER A 36 15.10 36.24 -10.52
CA SER A 36 16.52 36.16 -10.88
C SER A 36 17.21 37.52 -10.99
N ILE A 37 16.48 38.57 -11.38
CA ILE A 37 17.00 39.94 -11.44
C ILE A 37 17.09 40.51 -10.03
N ILE A 38 16.05 40.33 -9.21
CA ILE A 38 16.05 40.77 -7.81
C ILE A 38 17.18 40.09 -7.02
N ASN A 39 17.38 38.79 -7.20
CA ASN A 39 18.48 38.04 -6.58
C ASN A 39 19.84 38.66 -6.92
N LYS A 40 20.15 38.83 -8.21
CA LYS A 40 21.43 39.43 -8.67
C LYS A 40 21.62 40.86 -8.15
N SER A 41 20.56 41.66 -8.13
CA SER A 41 20.63 43.03 -7.62
C SER A 41 20.85 43.07 -6.10
N LEU A 42 20.21 42.17 -5.35
CA LEU A 42 20.39 42.08 -3.91
C LEU A 42 21.80 41.62 -3.54
N VAL A 43 22.38 40.66 -4.28
CA VAL A 43 23.79 40.26 -4.13
C VAL A 43 24.70 41.48 -4.22
N LYS A 44 24.60 42.25 -5.31
CA LYS A 44 25.41 43.47 -5.50
C LYS A 44 25.20 44.51 -4.39
N ALA A 45 23.97 44.69 -3.93
CA ALA A 45 23.64 45.65 -2.88
C ALA A 45 24.18 45.25 -1.50
N LEU A 46 24.33 43.95 -1.24
CA LEU A 46 24.91 43.42 0.00
C LEU A 46 26.44 43.43 -0.07
N GLU A 47 27.02 43.04 -1.21
CA GLU A 47 28.47 43.09 -1.43
C GLU A 47 29.02 44.51 -1.39
N SER A 48 28.29 45.51 -1.92
CA SER A 48 28.69 46.92 -1.83
C SER A 48 28.67 47.48 -0.41
N LYS A 49 27.95 46.82 0.51
CA LYS A 49 27.99 47.08 1.95
C LYS A 49 29.09 46.28 2.66
N GLY A 50 29.97 45.61 1.93
CA GLY A 50 31.11 44.85 2.45
C GLY A 50 30.77 43.46 2.98
N LEU A 51 29.57 42.94 2.71
CA LEU A 51 29.15 41.62 3.18
C LEU A 51 29.58 40.52 2.22
N LYS A 52 30.05 39.40 2.78
CA LYS A 52 30.27 38.16 2.03
C LYS A 52 28.93 37.51 1.71
N VAL A 53 28.61 37.43 0.42
CA VAL A 53 27.40 36.79 -0.11
C VAL A 53 27.81 35.55 -0.90
N LYS A 54 27.17 34.42 -0.62
CA LYS A 54 27.28 33.23 -1.46
C LYS A 54 25.94 32.91 -2.09
N THR A 55 25.98 32.46 -3.35
CA THR A 55 24.80 32.03 -4.11
C THR A 55 25.02 30.61 -4.61
N GLN A 56 23.93 29.87 -4.83
CA GLN A 56 23.97 28.49 -5.34
C GLN A 56 24.78 27.50 -4.49
N GLU A 57 25.03 27.84 -3.22
CA GLU A 57 25.76 26.99 -2.28
C GLU A 57 24.89 25.85 -1.78
N LYS A 58 25.48 24.65 -1.77
CA LYS A 58 24.84 23.43 -1.30
C LYS A 58 25.00 23.31 0.20
N ILE A 59 23.91 23.46 0.95
CA ILE A 59 23.90 23.21 2.39
C ILE A 59 23.33 21.83 2.70
N ASN A 60 23.91 21.17 3.70
CA ASN A 60 23.45 19.85 4.13
C ASN A 60 22.12 19.98 4.90
N ILE A 61 21.20 19.06 4.62
CA ILE A 61 19.95 18.91 5.35
C ILE A 61 20.01 17.62 6.18
N PHE A 62 19.65 17.75 7.46
CA PHE A 62 19.72 16.67 8.44
C PHE A 62 18.33 16.27 8.93
N TYR A 63 18.14 14.96 9.10
CA TYR A 63 17.00 14.35 9.80
C TYR A 63 17.58 13.38 10.81
N ASP A 64 17.23 13.52 12.10
CA ASP A 64 17.81 12.74 13.20
C ASP A 64 19.35 12.60 13.13
N ASP A 65 20.02 13.74 12.90
CA ASP A 65 21.48 13.88 12.80
C ASP A 65 22.15 13.14 11.63
N GLU A 66 21.36 12.47 10.78
CA GLU A 66 21.82 11.90 9.52
C GLU A 66 21.59 12.87 8.37
N LYS A 67 22.61 13.03 7.52
CA LYS A 67 22.49 13.82 6.29
C LYS A 67 21.55 13.08 5.33
N VAL A 68 20.39 13.68 5.07
CA VAL A 68 19.36 13.13 4.16
C VAL A 68 19.36 13.79 2.79
N GLY A 69 20.00 14.95 2.64
CA GLY A 69 20.00 15.65 1.38
C GLY A 69 20.77 16.95 1.39
N VAL A 70 20.51 17.72 0.35
CA VAL A 70 21.10 19.04 0.11
C VAL A 70 19.98 20.00 -0.25
N TYR A 71 20.06 21.20 0.31
CA TYR A 71 19.22 22.34 -0.06
C TYR A 71 20.14 23.46 -0.57
N ILE A 72 19.63 24.25 -1.50
CA ILE A 72 20.34 25.39 -2.06
C ILE A 72 19.48 26.62 -1.76
N PRO A 73 19.77 27.38 -0.68
CA PRO A 73 19.09 28.64 -0.45
C PRO A 73 19.47 29.66 -1.53
N ASP A 74 18.65 30.69 -1.72
CA ASP A 74 18.95 31.74 -2.67
C ASP A 74 20.27 32.45 -2.35
N LEU A 75 20.45 32.83 -1.08
CA LEU A 75 21.67 33.49 -0.60
C LEU A 75 22.09 32.97 0.78
N ILE A 76 23.41 33.00 1.02
CA ILE A 76 24.02 32.80 2.34
C ILE A 76 24.89 34.02 2.65
N ILE A 77 24.64 34.67 3.78
CA ILE A 77 25.35 35.88 4.23
C ILE A 77 26.30 35.52 5.36
N GLU A 78 27.58 35.86 5.18
CA GLU A 78 28.64 35.70 6.20
C GLU A 78 28.74 34.29 6.80
N ASP A 79 28.35 33.26 6.03
CA ASP A 79 28.26 31.87 6.49
C ASP A 79 27.40 31.72 7.79
N LYS A 80 26.43 32.63 7.99
CA LYS A 80 25.64 32.77 9.23
C LYS A 80 24.13 32.85 9.03
N ILE A 81 23.68 33.44 7.92
CA ILE A 81 22.27 33.73 7.67
C ILE A 81 21.88 33.21 6.30
N LEU A 82 20.80 32.44 6.22
CA LEU A 82 20.19 32.05 4.93
C LEU A 82 19.10 33.04 4.52
N ILE A 83 18.98 33.31 3.22
CA ILE A 83 17.92 34.13 2.65
C ILE A 83 17.23 33.33 1.56
N GLU A 84 15.90 33.30 1.62
CA GLU A 84 15.02 32.82 0.57
C GLU A 84 14.22 34.02 0.01
N LEU A 85 14.24 34.17 -1.30
CA LEU A 85 13.57 35.21 -2.05
C LEU A 85 12.30 34.67 -2.68
N LYS A 86 11.32 35.56 -2.78
CA LYS A 86 10.11 35.36 -3.57
C LYS A 86 9.77 36.64 -4.29
N VAL A 87 9.23 36.53 -5.49
CA VAL A 87 8.56 37.64 -6.16
C VAL A 87 7.13 37.23 -6.51
N LYS A 88 6.19 37.50 -5.59
CA LYS A 88 4.77 37.22 -5.80
C LYS A 88 3.84 38.16 -5.04
N PRO A 89 2.55 38.25 -5.46
CA PRO A 89 1.61 39.19 -4.83
C PRO A 89 1.41 38.99 -3.33
N PHE A 90 1.50 37.75 -2.84
CA PHE A 90 1.40 37.41 -1.42
C PHE A 90 2.20 36.14 -1.08
N LEU A 91 2.78 36.11 0.12
CA LEU A 91 3.34 34.89 0.69
C LEU A 91 2.22 33.95 1.13
N THR A 92 2.32 32.68 0.77
CA THR A 92 1.41 31.63 1.20
C THR A 92 1.87 31.03 2.53
N LYS A 93 0.99 30.27 3.19
CA LYS A 93 1.39 29.47 4.36
C LYS A 93 2.42 28.40 4.01
N GLU A 94 2.43 27.94 2.76
CA GLU A 94 3.36 26.89 2.33
C GLU A 94 4.79 27.42 2.22
N ASP A 95 4.99 28.65 1.74
CA ASP A 95 6.32 29.27 1.68
C ASP A 95 6.94 29.39 3.07
N ASP A 96 6.14 29.88 4.03
CA ASP A 96 6.55 30.01 5.42
C ASP A 96 6.93 28.65 6.00
N ARG A 97 6.15 27.61 5.70
CA ARG A 97 6.37 26.25 6.19
C ARG A 97 7.63 25.64 5.60
N GLN A 98 7.80 25.74 4.28
CA GLN A 98 8.96 25.21 3.56
C GLN A 98 10.24 25.88 4.05
N PHE A 99 10.26 27.21 4.08
CA PHE A 99 11.37 27.99 4.59
C PHE A 99 11.74 27.62 6.04
N TRP A 100 10.73 27.48 6.91
CA TRP A 100 10.95 27.12 8.31
C TRP A 100 11.54 25.73 8.49
N HIS A 101 11.08 24.74 7.72
CA HIS A 101 11.63 23.39 7.77
C HIS A 101 13.07 23.34 7.29
N TYR A 102 13.42 24.00 6.19
CA TYR A 102 14.81 24.04 5.73
C TYR A 102 15.72 24.73 6.74
N LEU A 103 15.29 25.84 7.35
CA LEU A 103 16.07 26.48 8.42
C LEU A 103 16.31 25.52 9.60
N LYS A 104 15.26 24.83 10.07
CA LYS A 104 15.34 23.88 11.18
C LYS A 104 16.27 22.69 10.93
N CYS A 105 16.33 22.22 9.69
CA CYS A 105 17.12 21.06 9.30
C CYS A 105 18.51 21.42 8.74
N SER A 106 18.88 22.71 8.78
CA SER A 106 20.19 23.22 8.39
C SER A 106 21.05 23.55 9.62
N GLU A 107 22.33 23.85 9.38
CA GLU A 107 23.26 24.31 10.42
C GLU A 107 23.07 25.80 10.82
N TYR A 108 22.20 26.53 10.12
CA TYR A 108 22.00 27.96 10.30
C TYR A 108 20.94 28.25 11.37
N LYS A 109 21.22 29.24 12.22
CA LYS A 109 20.30 29.66 13.29
C LYS A 109 19.29 30.71 12.86
N LEU A 110 19.61 31.47 11.83
CA LEU A 110 18.81 32.61 11.40
C LEU A 110 18.59 32.54 9.89
N GLY A 111 17.36 32.84 9.49
CA GLY A 111 17.05 33.07 8.10
C GLY A 111 16.08 34.22 7.86
N PHE A 112 16.06 34.69 6.62
CA PHE A 112 15.06 35.61 6.10
C PHE A 112 14.27 35.01 4.93
N LEU A 113 12.94 35.07 5.01
CA LEU A 113 12.05 34.89 3.87
C LEU A 113 11.59 36.27 3.41
N ILE A 114 11.95 36.65 2.19
CA ILE A 114 11.75 38.01 1.67
C ILE A 114 10.91 37.94 0.40
N ASN A 115 9.78 38.66 0.39
CA ASN A 115 8.95 38.80 -0.79
C ASN A 115 9.00 40.23 -1.33
N PHE A 116 9.51 40.35 -2.56
CA PHE A 116 9.63 41.61 -3.30
C PHE A 116 8.43 41.88 -4.23
N GLY A 117 7.54 40.91 -4.47
CA GLY A 117 6.45 41.05 -5.45
C GLY A 117 5.11 41.52 -4.89
N SER A 118 5.01 41.74 -3.58
CA SER A 118 3.80 42.28 -2.96
C SER A 118 3.75 43.80 -3.03
N LYS A 119 2.57 44.42 -2.76
CA LYS A 119 2.40 45.89 -2.72
C LYS A 119 3.39 46.62 -1.82
N GLN A 120 3.90 45.93 -0.79
CA GLN A 120 4.94 46.38 0.11
C GLN A 120 6.00 45.30 0.25
N LEU A 121 7.25 45.68 0.54
CA LEU A 121 8.31 44.73 0.86
C LEU A 121 7.95 43.93 2.11
N GLN A 122 7.90 42.60 1.99
CA GLN A 122 7.64 41.71 3.12
C GLN A 122 8.93 41.00 3.53
N ILE A 123 9.33 41.16 4.79
CA ILE A 123 10.54 40.53 5.34
C ILE A 123 10.15 39.75 6.60
N LYS A 124 10.27 38.42 6.55
CA LYS A 124 10.09 37.54 7.71
C LYS A 124 11.44 37.04 8.20
N ARG A 125 11.83 37.48 9.39
CA ARG A 125 13.04 37.00 10.10
C ARG A 125 12.65 35.84 11.02
N ARG A 126 13.32 34.69 10.91
CA ARG A 126 13.09 33.51 11.76
C ARG A 126 14.37 33.08 12.43
N VAL A 127 14.30 32.85 13.74
CA VAL A 127 15.42 32.35 14.56
C VAL A 127 15.08 30.94 15.04
N TYR A 128 16.05 30.04 14.94
CA TYR A 128 16.01 28.68 15.47
C TYR A 128 17.30 28.38 16.23
N ASP A 129 17.30 28.66 17.54
CA ASP A 129 18.52 28.59 18.36
C ASP A 129 19.02 27.16 18.62
N LYS A 130 18.13 26.16 18.51
CA LYS A 130 18.42 24.73 18.72
C LYS A 130 19.20 24.07 17.57
N ALA A 131 19.51 24.79 16.49
CA ALA A 131 20.25 24.24 15.34
C ALA A 131 21.61 23.61 15.74
N ARG A 132 22.23 24.07 16.83
CA ARG A 132 23.53 23.55 17.32
C ARG A 132 23.47 22.47 18.39
N GLU A 133 22.37 22.35 19.14
CA GLU A 133 22.28 21.33 20.21
C GLU A 133 22.29 19.92 19.63
N LYS A 134 21.67 19.73 18.45
CA LYS A 134 21.67 18.46 17.71
C LYS A 134 23.06 18.08 17.17
N ILE A 135 23.78 19.02 16.57
CA ILE A 135 25.09 18.77 15.91
C ILE A 135 26.23 18.54 16.93
N ARG A 136 26.13 19.08 18.16
CA ARG A 136 27.19 18.91 19.18
C ARG A 136 27.17 17.55 19.88
N VAL A 137 26.12 16.74 19.71
CA VAL A 137 26.09 15.40 20.28
C VAL A 137 26.92 14.45 19.42
N ASN A 138 28.22 14.42 19.76
CA ASN A 138 29.19 13.34 19.54
C ASN A 138 29.94 13.25 18.18
N PRO A 139 31.13 13.90 18.07
CA PRO A 139 32.15 13.53 17.07
C PRO A 139 32.67 12.09 17.24
N LEU A 140 32.51 11.49 18.42
CA LEU A 140 32.97 10.13 18.72
C LEU A 140 32.01 9.02 18.23
N LEU A 141 30.83 9.36 17.69
CA LEU A 141 29.95 8.39 17.02
C LEU A 141 30.19 8.28 15.51
N GLN A 142 31.15 9.05 14.95
CA GLN A 142 31.53 8.93 13.54
C GLN A 142 32.43 7.73 13.21
N ASN A 143 32.67 6.82 14.17
CA ASN A 143 33.35 5.56 13.89
C ASN A 143 32.39 4.37 13.88
N LYS A 144 31.34 4.41 13.04
CA LYS A 144 30.78 3.15 12.54
C LYS A 144 31.70 2.68 11.42
N ASN A 145 32.58 1.73 11.76
CA ASN A 145 33.40 0.98 10.80
C ASN A 145 32.56 0.69 9.53
N PRO A 146 33.02 1.06 8.31
CA PRO A 146 32.26 0.80 7.08
C PRO A 146 31.92 -0.69 6.91
N ARG A 147 32.73 -1.59 7.49
CA ARG A 147 32.44 -3.04 7.60
C ARG A 147 31.20 -3.36 8.46
N GLN A 148 30.97 -2.64 9.57
CA GLN A 148 29.76 -2.81 10.40
C GLN A 148 28.52 -2.20 9.75
N SER A 149 28.63 -1.03 9.10
CA SER A 149 27.51 -0.43 8.37
C SER A 149 27.08 -1.27 7.17
N ALA A 150 28.03 -1.84 6.42
CA ALA A 150 27.75 -2.78 5.35
C ALA A 150 27.15 -4.10 5.87
N SER A 151 27.63 -4.61 7.01
CA SER A 151 27.09 -5.82 7.64
C SER A 151 25.66 -5.63 8.13
N ILE A 152 25.34 -4.49 8.76
CA ILE A 152 23.97 -4.17 9.20
C ILE A 152 23.04 -4.01 7.99
N LYS A 153 23.48 -3.31 6.92
CA LYS A 153 22.68 -3.19 5.69
C LYS A 153 22.43 -4.55 5.03
N ALA A 154 23.45 -5.41 4.97
CA ALA A 154 23.33 -6.76 4.42
C ALA A 154 22.39 -7.63 5.27
N GLN A 155 22.46 -7.52 6.60
CA GLN A 155 21.60 -8.27 7.52
C GLN A 155 20.15 -7.80 7.44
N VAL A 156 19.91 -6.49 7.33
CA VAL A 156 18.57 -5.93 7.11
C VAL A 156 18.01 -6.39 5.77
N MET A 157 18.81 -6.39 4.71
CA MET A 157 18.39 -6.91 3.40
C MET A 157 18.07 -8.41 3.44
N LEU A 158 18.87 -9.21 4.16
CA LEU A 158 18.59 -10.64 4.34
C LEU A 158 17.26 -10.87 5.07
N LEU A 159 17.02 -10.08 6.13
CA LEU A 159 15.82 -10.22 6.96
C LEU A 159 14.56 -9.79 6.20
N THR A 160 14.63 -8.74 5.37
CA THR A 160 13.50 -8.33 4.53
C THR A 160 13.18 -9.36 3.44
N VAL A 161 14.21 -9.95 2.81
CA VAL A 161 14.02 -11.03 1.82
C VAL A 161 13.40 -12.27 2.46
N LEU A 162 13.83 -12.65 3.67
CA LEU A 162 13.23 -13.76 4.42
C LEU A 162 11.76 -13.51 4.76
N VAL A 163 11.42 -12.30 5.21
CA VAL A 163 10.04 -11.94 5.54
C VAL A 163 9.16 -11.94 4.29
N LEU A 164 9.63 -11.31 3.19
CA LEU A 164 8.91 -11.32 1.91
C LEU A 164 8.73 -12.74 1.37
N GLY A 165 9.78 -13.57 1.42
CA GLY A 165 9.71 -14.97 1.02
C GLY A 165 8.72 -15.79 1.84
N GLY A 166 8.70 -15.59 3.17
CA GLY A 166 7.75 -16.24 4.07
C GLY A 166 6.30 -15.86 3.77
N VAL A 167 6.03 -14.58 3.49
CA VAL A 167 4.69 -14.11 3.11
C VAL A 167 4.24 -14.72 1.78
N ILE A 168 5.13 -14.78 0.78
CA ILE A 168 4.82 -15.38 -0.53
C ILE A 168 4.50 -16.88 -0.38
N LEU A 169 5.33 -17.64 0.32
CA LEU A 169 5.10 -19.06 0.55
C LEU A 169 3.81 -19.33 1.33
N GLY A 170 3.52 -18.50 2.35
CA GLY A 170 2.27 -18.57 3.09
C GLY A 170 1.04 -18.34 2.21
N ALA A 171 1.06 -17.31 1.36
CA ALA A 171 -0.04 -17.05 0.43
C ALA A 171 -0.21 -18.18 -0.59
N SER A 172 0.88 -18.64 -1.21
CA SER A 172 0.84 -19.72 -2.21
C SER A 172 0.30 -21.04 -1.66
N THR A 173 0.67 -21.40 -0.43
CA THR A 173 0.18 -22.64 0.21
C THR A 173 -1.31 -22.58 0.51
N ILE A 174 -1.82 -21.45 1.01
CA ILE A 174 -3.26 -21.24 1.26
C ILE A 174 -4.04 -21.36 -0.05
N VAL A 175 -3.58 -20.69 -1.11
CA VAL A 175 -4.20 -20.77 -2.44
C VAL A 175 -4.20 -22.21 -2.98
N GLY A 176 -3.07 -22.90 -2.89
CA GLY A 176 -2.96 -24.30 -3.32
C GLY A 176 -3.90 -25.23 -2.54
N TYR A 177 -4.00 -25.05 -1.22
CA TYR A 177 -4.92 -25.81 -0.38
C TYR A 177 -6.39 -25.58 -0.76
N LEU A 178 -6.80 -24.31 -0.95
CA LEU A 178 -8.15 -23.97 -1.40
C LEU A 178 -8.46 -24.57 -2.78
N MET A 179 -7.50 -24.55 -3.70
CA MET A 179 -7.65 -25.15 -5.02
C MET A 179 -7.90 -26.66 -4.93
N LEU A 180 -7.15 -27.38 -4.08
CA LEU A 180 -7.36 -28.82 -3.85
C LEU A 180 -8.76 -29.12 -3.31
N LEU A 181 -9.27 -28.29 -2.38
CA LEU A 181 -10.64 -28.44 -1.87
C LEU A 181 -11.69 -28.25 -2.97
N ARG A 182 -11.51 -27.26 -3.86
CA ARG A 182 -12.40 -27.04 -5.00
C ARG A 182 -12.39 -28.20 -5.99
N VAL A 183 -11.22 -28.77 -6.28
CA VAL A 183 -11.08 -29.93 -7.17
C VAL A 183 -11.80 -31.15 -6.60
N ARG A 184 -11.65 -31.43 -5.30
CA ARG A 184 -12.38 -32.52 -4.64
C ARG A 184 -13.90 -32.32 -4.72
N ALA A 185 -14.37 -31.11 -4.40
CA ALA A 185 -15.80 -30.78 -4.51
C ALA A 185 -16.34 -30.97 -5.94
N SER A 186 -15.57 -30.62 -6.97
CA SER A 186 -15.96 -30.82 -8.38
C SER A 186 -16.04 -32.30 -8.77
N SER A 187 -15.08 -33.11 -8.30
CA SER A 187 -15.11 -34.57 -8.48
C SER A 187 -16.35 -35.18 -7.82
N ASP A 188 -16.67 -34.74 -6.61
CA ASP A 188 -17.85 -35.21 -5.87
C ASP A 188 -19.16 -34.84 -6.57
N ILE A 189 -19.24 -33.64 -7.17
CA ILE A 189 -20.38 -33.25 -7.99
C ILE A 189 -20.53 -34.17 -9.21
N THR A 190 -19.43 -34.48 -9.90
CA THR A 190 -19.45 -35.35 -11.09
C THR A 190 -19.89 -36.78 -10.74
N ASN A 191 -19.33 -37.36 -9.68
CA ASN A 191 -19.71 -38.70 -9.20
C ASN A 191 -21.14 -38.71 -8.64
N SER A 192 -21.58 -37.62 -7.97
CA SER A 192 -22.97 -37.44 -7.55
C SER A 192 -23.92 -37.45 -8.74
N THR A 193 -23.62 -36.73 -9.81
CA THR A 193 -24.46 -36.70 -11.02
C THR A 193 -24.55 -38.09 -11.65
N LYS A 194 -23.44 -38.84 -11.75
CA LYS A 194 -23.45 -40.24 -12.23
C LYS A 194 -24.32 -41.15 -11.35
N ALA A 195 -24.26 -40.97 -10.04
CA ALA A 195 -25.08 -41.71 -9.08
C ALA A 195 -26.57 -41.35 -9.18
N VAL A 196 -26.92 -40.08 -9.41
CA VAL A 196 -28.31 -39.63 -9.66
C VAL A 196 -28.89 -40.33 -10.89
N PHE A 197 -28.19 -40.29 -12.02
CA PHE A 197 -28.68 -40.94 -13.25
C PHE A 197 -28.83 -42.45 -13.08
N ALA A 198 -27.90 -43.12 -12.37
CA ALA A 198 -28.04 -44.54 -12.06
C ALA A 198 -29.26 -44.85 -11.19
N ALA A 199 -29.54 -44.02 -10.18
CA ALA A 199 -30.72 -44.19 -9.34
C ALA A 199 -32.00 -44.06 -10.16
N ASP A 200 -32.07 -43.07 -11.04
CA ASP A 200 -33.21 -42.82 -11.94
C ASP A 200 -33.45 -44.00 -12.90
N THR A 201 -32.40 -44.46 -13.59
CA THR A 201 -32.47 -45.64 -14.47
C THR A 201 -32.93 -46.89 -13.71
N GLY A 202 -32.57 -47.04 -12.44
CA GLY A 202 -33.06 -48.15 -11.63
C GLY A 202 -34.57 -48.06 -11.31
N ILE A 203 -35.13 -46.86 -11.13
CA ILE A 203 -36.58 -46.68 -11.01
C ILE A 203 -37.28 -47.06 -12.33
N GLU A 204 -36.77 -46.54 -13.45
CA GLU A 204 -37.31 -46.85 -14.78
C GLU A 204 -37.25 -48.35 -15.09
N TRP A 205 -36.17 -49.02 -14.69
CA TRP A 205 -35.99 -50.46 -14.89
C TRP A 205 -37.01 -51.29 -14.09
N GLU A 206 -37.22 -50.97 -12.82
CA GLU A 206 -38.22 -51.68 -12.01
C GLU A 206 -39.64 -51.40 -12.51
N LEU A 207 -39.95 -50.17 -12.89
CA LEU A 207 -41.22 -49.82 -13.54
C LEU A 207 -41.43 -50.64 -14.82
N TYR A 208 -40.41 -50.73 -15.67
CA TYR A 208 -40.46 -51.52 -16.89
C TYR A 208 -40.76 -52.99 -16.62
N LYS A 209 -40.09 -53.60 -15.63
CA LYS A 209 -40.38 -54.98 -15.20
C LYS A 209 -41.84 -55.10 -14.73
N CYS A 210 -42.31 -54.16 -13.92
CA CYS A 210 -43.67 -54.16 -13.41
C CYS A 210 -44.76 -54.18 -14.49
N PHE A 211 -44.51 -53.54 -15.65
CA PHE A 211 -45.47 -53.52 -16.76
C PHE A 211 -45.26 -54.63 -17.80
N LYS A 212 -44.04 -55.17 -17.94
CA LYS A 212 -43.71 -56.10 -19.03
C LYS A 212 -43.89 -57.58 -18.68
N CYS A 213 -43.71 -57.95 -17.41
CA CYS A 213 -43.63 -59.36 -17.02
C CYS A 213 -44.95 -60.11 -17.10
N ASN A 214 -46.04 -59.51 -16.60
CA ASN A 214 -47.36 -60.12 -16.58
C ASN A 214 -48.43 -59.04 -16.79
N PRO A 215 -49.21 -59.07 -17.88
CA PRO A 215 -50.25 -58.07 -18.14
C PRO A 215 -51.45 -58.15 -17.17
N SER A 216 -51.54 -59.21 -16.37
CA SER A 216 -52.64 -59.40 -15.40
C SER A 216 -52.26 -59.06 -13.95
N ILE A 217 -50.97 -58.93 -13.63
CA ILE A 217 -50.46 -58.65 -12.28
C ILE A 217 -49.38 -57.57 -12.37
N PHE A 218 -49.66 -56.39 -11.81
CA PHE A 218 -48.70 -55.30 -11.75
C PHE A 218 -47.57 -55.63 -10.74
N CYS A 219 -46.31 -55.49 -11.16
CA CYS A 219 -45.12 -55.82 -10.35
C CYS A 219 -45.12 -57.27 -9.80
N ASP A 220 -45.25 -58.26 -10.68
CA ASP A 220 -45.13 -59.67 -10.31
C ASP A 220 -43.74 -60.00 -9.71
N SER A 221 -43.71 -60.33 -8.42
CA SER A 221 -42.50 -60.62 -7.64
C SER A 221 -41.75 -61.88 -8.11
N THR A 222 -42.39 -62.72 -8.92
CA THR A 222 -41.77 -63.92 -9.50
C THR A 222 -41.05 -63.66 -10.82
N CYS A 223 -41.11 -62.43 -11.32
CA CYS A 223 -40.47 -62.06 -12.58
C CYS A 223 -38.94 -61.94 -12.47
N THR A 224 -38.26 -63.05 -12.70
CA THR A 224 -36.79 -63.16 -12.73
C THR A 224 -36.22 -63.24 -14.16
N THR A 225 -37.08 -63.39 -15.17
CA THR A 225 -36.69 -63.64 -16.57
C THR A 225 -35.95 -62.48 -17.22
N LEU A 226 -36.13 -61.26 -16.71
CA LEU A 226 -35.53 -60.03 -17.24
C LEU A 226 -34.25 -59.59 -16.52
N ASP A 227 -33.88 -60.21 -15.39
CA ASP A 227 -32.74 -59.76 -14.59
C ASP A 227 -31.39 -59.90 -15.33
N SER A 228 -31.29 -60.84 -16.27
CA SER A 228 -30.13 -61.01 -17.16
C SER A 228 -29.99 -59.86 -18.18
N GLN A 229 -31.02 -59.03 -18.35
CA GLN A 229 -31.07 -57.89 -19.29
C GLN A 229 -31.00 -56.54 -18.57
N LYS A 230 -30.65 -56.53 -17.28
CA LYS A 230 -30.55 -55.30 -16.50
C LYS A 230 -29.60 -54.30 -17.19
N PRO A 231 -30.01 -53.02 -17.36
CA PRO A 231 -29.19 -52.03 -18.03
C PRO A 231 -27.86 -51.82 -17.28
N SER A 232 -26.78 -51.74 -18.06
CA SER A 232 -25.45 -51.40 -17.56
C SER A 232 -25.12 -49.94 -17.88
N MET A 233 -24.48 -49.25 -16.95
CA MET A 233 -24.15 -47.84 -17.10
C MET A 233 -22.77 -47.69 -17.75
N SER A 234 -22.69 -47.03 -18.90
CA SER A 234 -21.43 -46.77 -19.62
C SER A 234 -20.51 -45.77 -18.90
N ASN A 235 -21.06 -45.00 -17.95
CA ASN A 235 -20.33 -43.99 -17.18
C ASN A 235 -19.63 -44.55 -15.91
N GLY A 236 -19.72 -45.87 -15.69
CA GLY A 236 -19.09 -46.61 -14.59
C GLY A 236 -19.83 -46.56 -13.25
N SER A 237 -21.08 -46.08 -13.21
CA SER A 237 -21.92 -46.21 -12.01
C SER A 237 -22.62 -47.57 -11.92
N THR A 238 -23.08 -47.91 -10.73
CA THR A 238 -23.82 -49.15 -10.46
C THR A 238 -25.23 -48.83 -9.97
N ILE A 239 -26.16 -49.75 -10.22
CA ILE A 239 -27.59 -49.61 -9.90
C ILE A 239 -28.00 -50.75 -8.98
N SER A 240 -28.65 -50.42 -7.86
CA SER A 240 -29.31 -51.37 -6.97
C SER A 240 -30.76 -50.95 -6.78
N SER A 241 -31.71 -51.74 -7.25
CA SER A 241 -33.13 -51.40 -7.27
C SER A 241 -33.98 -52.58 -6.77
N SER A 242 -35.12 -52.28 -6.16
CA SER A 242 -36.07 -53.27 -5.65
C SER A 242 -37.47 -52.67 -5.50
N VAL A 243 -38.48 -53.48 -5.74
CA VAL A 243 -39.88 -53.19 -5.38
C VAL A 243 -40.11 -53.54 -3.91
N VAL A 244 -40.77 -52.66 -3.18
CA VAL A 244 -41.24 -52.86 -1.81
C VAL A 244 -42.72 -53.22 -1.87
N TYR A 245 -43.11 -54.29 -1.19
CA TYR A 245 -44.48 -54.76 -1.11
C TYR A 245 -45.02 -54.58 0.31
N ASP A 246 -46.33 -54.38 0.44
CA ASP A 246 -47.01 -54.35 1.74
C ASP A 246 -47.33 -55.75 2.26
N ASP A 247 -47.93 -55.83 3.46
CA ASP A 247 -48.28 -57.09 4.13
C ASP A 247 -49.31 -57.93 3.33
N SER A 248 -50.04 -57.30 2.40
CA SER A 248 -51.00 -57.97 1.52
C SER A 248 -50.37 -58.50 0.23
N GLY A 249 -49.07 -58.21 0.01
CA GLY A 249 -48.33 -58.55 -1.20
C GLY A 249 -48.57 -57.56 -2.35
N ALA A 250 -49.20 -56.41 -2.10
CA ALA A 250 -49.39 -55.37 -3.09
C ALA A 250 -48.13 -54.48 -3.18
N PRO A 251 -47.71 -54.06 -4.38
CA PRO A 251 -46.55 -53.19 -4.54
C PRO A 251 -46.84 -51.81 -3.94
N GLN A 252 -45.97 -51.36 -3.01
CA GLN A 252 -46.11 -50.11 -2.26
C GLN A 252 -45.19 -49.00 -2.79
N SER A 253 -43.93 -49.33 -3.06
CA SER A 253 -42.96 -48.38 -3.62
C SER A 253 -41.85 -49.08 -4.39
N ILE A 254 -41.13 -48.33 -5.22
CA ILE A 254 -39.88 -48.75 -5.83
C ILE A 254 -38.77 -47.94 -5.20
N LYS A 255 -37.73 -48.64 -4.73
CA LYS A 255 -36.50 -48.03 -4.24
C LYS A 255 -35.38 -48.30 -5.22
N SER A 256 -34.61 -47.29 -5.54
CA SER A 256 -33.43 -47.40 -6.38
C SER A 256 -32.28 -46.59 -5.80
N THR A 257 -31.10 -47.19 -5.77
CA THR A 257 -29.85 -46.59 -5.33
C THR A 257 -28.85 -46.65 -6.47
N GLY A 258 -28.38 -45.48 -6.89
CA GLY A 258 -27.25 -45.34 -7.80
C GLY A 258 -25.97 -45.04 -7.04
N GLN A 259 -24.88 -45.67 -7.45
CA GLN A 259 -23.56 -45.50 -6.84
C GLN A 259 -22.52 -45.15 -7.89
N SER A 260 -21.67 -44.16 -7.58
CA SER A 260 -20.45 -43.89 -8.35
C SER A 260 -19.30 -43.59 -7.40
N SER A 261 -18.25 -44.43 -7.45
CA SER A 261 -17.17 -44.41 -6.45
C SER A 261 -17.77 -44.52 -5.02
N ASN A 262 -17.46 -43.59 -4.13
CA ASN A 262 -17.96 -43.55 -2.74
C ASN A 262 -19.25 -42.73 -2.56
N ILE A 263 -19.89 -42.29 -3.65
CA ILE A 263 -21.09 -41.44 -3.60
C ILE A 263 -22.32 -42.27 -3.96
N PHE A 264 -23.33 -42.16 -3.11
CA PHE A 264 -24.62 -42.82 -3.25
C PHE A 264 -25.74 -41.79 -3.38
N ARG A 265 -26.72 -42.09 -4.23
CA ARG A 265 -27.96 -41.35 -4.39
C ARG A 265 -29.10 -42.35 -4.46
N ALA A 266 -30.17 -42.09 -3.74
CA ALA A 266 -31.31 -43.00 -3.67
C ALA A 266 -32.60 -42.25 -3.98
N PHE A 267 -33.48 -42.90 -4.73
CA PHE A 267 -34.83 -42.46 -5.04
C PHE A 267 -35.83 -43.51 -4.58
N GLU A 268 -37.00 -43.01 -4.16
CA GLU A 268 -38.15 -43.82 -3.85
C GLU A 268 -39.36 -43.21 -4.55
N THR A 269 -40.05 -44.01 -5.36
CA THR A 269 -41.35 -43.63 -5.91
C THR A 269 -42.42 -44.54 -5.33
N LYS A 270 -43.51 -43.95 -4.86
CA LYS A 270 -44.66 -44.69 -4.32
C LYS A 270 -45.71 -44.83 -5.42
N PHE A 271 -46.43 -45.94 -5.40
CA PHE A 271 -47.54 -46.18 -6.31
C PHE A 271 -48.82 -45.49 -5.84
#